data_AF-A0A317E1F0-F1
#
_entry.id   AF-A0A317E1F0-F1
#
_cell.length_a   1.000
_cell.length_b   1.000
_cell.length_c   1.000
_cell.angle_alpha   90.00
_cell.angle_beta   90.00
_cell.angle_gamma   90.00
#
_symmetry.space_group_name_H-M   'P 1'
#
loop_
_entity.id
_entity.type
_entity.pdbx_description
1 polymer ?
#
loop_
_entity_poly.entity_id
_entity_poly.type
_entity_poly.pdbx_seq_one_letter_code
_entity_poly.pdbx_strand_id
1 'polypeptide(L)'
;MSIGRLVLRLIALVVGLPAAVAALYGTLAVVGAMPFTVPEPPDGRTVTIFVHSNGAHVDIVVPLRAFGVDWAAEFGPAAFPFVDPAAASHVGIGWGDREFYLNTPTWAELTPGRALTALFASKGALIHATLWAEAPRPGPDTRPVTLGEAQYRRLVRDLKAGFARDGAGAARLIAGYRYGPADAFFEGVGTYSAVLTCNEWAAARLRKAGVPVGIWSPFPFGIMWNL
;
A
#
# COMPACT_ATOMS: atom_id res chain seq x y z
N MET A 1 47.83 0.78 -19.20
CA MET A 1 46.40 0.59 -19.59
C MET A 1 46.01 1.78 -20.45
N SER A 2 45.48 1.59 -21.68
CA SER A 2 45.16 2.75 -22.54
C SER A 2 43.95 3.52 -21.98
N ILE A 3 43.95 4.85 -22.12
CA ILE A 3 42.88 5.74 -21.65
C ILE A 3 41.51 5.25 -22.16
N GLY A 4 41.41 4.79 -23.41
CA GLY A 4 40.18 4.22 -23.96
C GLY A 4 39.66 2.96 -23.24
N ARG A 5 40.55 2.08 -22.74
CA ARG A 5 40.16 0.90 -21.94
C ARG A 5 39.71 1.29 -20.53
N LEU A 6 40.27 2.35 -19.97
CA LEU A 6 39.82 2.90 -18.68
C LEU A 6 38.43 3.55 -18.82
N VAL A 7 38.21 4.36 -19.86
CA VAL A 7 36.91 5.01 -20.14
C VAL A 7 35.81 3.98 -20.37
N LEU A 8 36.04 2.95 -21.19
CA LEU A 8 35.06 1.88 -21.43
C LEU A 8 34.71 1.10 -20.15
N ARG A 9 35.70 0.83 -19.28
CA ARG A 9 35.45 0.19 -17.98
C ARG A 9 34.65 1.07 -17.03
N LEU A 10 34.92 2.38 -17.02
CA LEU A 10 34.16 3.33 -16.21
C LEU A 10 32.71 3.45 -16.70
N ILE A 11 32.48 3.52 -18.02
CA ILE A 11 31.12 3.53 -18.59
C ILE A 11 30.39 2.22 -18.27
N ALA A 12 31.05 1.07 -18.47
CA ALA A 12 30.49 -0.23 -18.12
C ALA A 12 30.16 -0.35 -16.62
N LEU A 13 30.94 0.29 -15.75
CA LEU A 13 30.65 0.32 -14.32
C LEU A 13 29.47 1.25 -14.00
N VAL A 14 29.47 2.48 -14.55
CA VAL A 14 28.46 3.52 -14.29
C VAL A 14 27.08 3.10 -14.80
N VAL A 15 27.00 2.36 -15.91
CA VAL A 15 25.72 1.89 -16.48
C VAL A 15 25.42 0.45 -16.06
N GLY A 16 26.44 -0.41 -16.09
CA GLY A 16 26.26 -1.84 -15.83
C GLY A 16 25.93 -2.16 -14.37
N LEU A 17 26.48 -1.41 -13.40
CA LEU A 17 26.18 -1.64 -11.99
C LEU A 17 24.71 -1.30 -11.65
N PRO A 18 24.17 -0.11 -11.98
CA PRO A 18 22.74 0.16 -11.77
C PRO A 18 21.82 -0.83 -12.47
N ALA A 19 22.16 -1.23 -13.71
CA ALA A 19 21.38 -2.23 -14.44
C ALA A 19 21.41 -3.60 -13.74
N ALA A 20 22.58 -4.03 -13.25
CA ALA A 20 22.71 -5.28 -12.50
C ALA A 20 21.95 -5.24 -11.17
N VAL A 21 21.98 -4.11 -10.45
CA VAL A 21 21.21 -3.92 -9.21
C VAL A 21 19.72 -3.95 -9.50
N ALA A 22 19.25 -3.26 -10.54
CA ALA A 22 17.84 -3.27 -10.94
C ALA A 22 17.39 -4.68 -11.37
N ALA A 23 18.22 -5.40 -12.13
CA ALA A 23 17.94 -6.77 -12.52
C ALA A 23 17.84 -7.70 -11.30
N LEU A 24 18.81 -7.63 -10.38
CA LEU A 24 18.78 -8.40 -9.13
C LEU A 24 17.54 -8.07 -8.30
N TYR A 25 17.22 -6.80 -8.14
CA TYR A 25 16.02 -6.35 -7.42
C TYR A 25 14.74 -6.91 -8.06
N GLY A 26 14.63 -6.83 -9.39
CA GLY A 26 13.52 -7.41 -10.14
C GLY A 26 13.42 -8.92 -9.98
N THR A 27 14.53 -9.64 -10.07
CA THR A 27 14.56 -11.09 -9.83
C THR A 27 14.12 -11.44 -8.42
N LEU A 28 14.63 -10.74 -7.40
CA LEU A 28 14.22 -10.96 -6.01
C LEU A 28 12.73 -10.64 -5.81
N ALA A 29 12.20 -9.61 -6.46
CA ALA A 29 10.79 -9.26 -6.38
C ALA A 29 9.90 -10.34 -7.01
N VAL A 30 10.30 -10.90 -8.15
CA VAL A 30 9.58 -12.01 -8.80
C VAL A 30 9.64 -13.28 -7.97
N VAL A 31 10.82 -13.65 -7.45
CA VAL A 31 10.97 -14.82 -6.57
C VAL A 31 10.18 -14.64 -5.27
N GLY A 32 10.26 -13.45 -4.66
CA GLY A 32 9.54 -13.13 -3.43
C GLY A 32 8.02 -13.11 -3.59
N ALA A 33 7.53 -12.80 -4.79
CA ALA A 33 6.11 -12.79 -5.13
C ALA A 33 5.50 -14.18 -5.35
N MET A 34 6.32 -15.24 -5.45
CA MET A 34 5.80 -16.59 -5.66
C MET A 34 4.96 -17.07 -4.47
N PRO A 35 3.85 -17.80 -4.72
CA PRO A 35 2.93 -18.28 -3.69
C PRO A 35 3.50 -19.49 -2.94
N PHE A 36 4.53 -19.26 -2.13
CA PHE A 36 5.08 -20.30 -1.26
C PHE A 36 4.21 -20.60 -0.03
N THR A 37 3.12 -19.85 0.16
CA THR A 37 2.24 -19.94 1.32
C THR A 37 0.94 -20.68 0.99
N VAL A 38 0.57 -21.62 1.85
CA VAL A 38 -0.75 -22.27 1.79
C VAL A 38 -1.81 -21.30 2.33
N PRO A 39 -2.91 -21.04 1.60
CA PRO A 39 -3.98 -20.18 2.09
C PRO A 39 -4.63 -20.76 3.34
N GLU A 40 -4.91 -19.90 4.32
CA GLU A 40 -5.78 -20.25 5.45
C GLU A 40 -7.24 -20.18 4.97
N PRO A 41 -8.01 -21.29 5.00
CA PRO A 41 -9.38 -21.27 4.54
C PRO A 41 -10.25 -20.39 5.45
N PRO A 42 -11.19 -19.60 4.92
CA PRO A 42 -12.14 -18.85 5.72
C PRO A 42 -12.97 -19.78 6.61
N ASP A 43 -13.15 -19.42 7.88
CA ASP A 43 -13.98 -20.15 8.83
C ASP A 43 -15.24 -19.35 9.22
N GLY A 44 -16.35 -20.08 9.44
CA GLY A 44 -17.60 -19.51 9.92
C GLY A 44 -18.19 -18.43 9.00
N ARG A 45 -18.46 -17.25 9.55
CA ARG A 45 -18.98 -16.11 8.79
C ARG A 45 -17.85 -15.46 8.00
N THR A 46 -18.14 -15.11 6.75
CA THR A 46 -17.17 -14.52 5.85
C THR A 46 -17.51 -13.09 5.47
N VAL A 47 -16.49 -12.34 5.06
CA VAL A 47 -16.59 -11.00 4.50
C VAL A 47 -15.69 -10.89 3.29
N THR A 48 -16.15 -10.19 2.26
CA THR A 48 -15.34 -9.88 1.09
C THR A 48 -14.65 -8.54 1.29
N ILE A 49 -13.34 -8.53 1.11
CA ILE A 49 -12.54 -7.32 0.93
C ILE A 49 -12.06 -7.28 -0.52
N PHE A 50 -11.43 -6.19 -0.93
CA PHE A 50 -10.82 -6.06 -2.24
C PHE A 50 -9.40 -5.55 -2.13
N VAL A 51 -8.56 -5.96 -3.07
CA VAL A 51 -7.24 -5.41 -3.28
C VAL A 51 -7.30 -4.65 -4.59
N HIS A 52 -7.17 -3.33 -4.52
CA HIS A 52 -7.35 -2.43 -5.65
C HIS A 52 -6.02 -1.80 -6.06
N SER A 53 -5.65 -1.91 -7.33
CA SER A 53 -4.41 -1.39 -7.90
C SER A 53 -4.69 -0.22 -8.84
N ASN A 54 -3.83 0.78 -8.83
CA ASN A 54 -3.80 1.83 -9.86
C ASN A 54 -2.64 1.65 -10.87
N GLY A 55 -2.01 0.47 -10.86
CA GLY A 55 -0.86 0.11 -11.71
C GLY A 55 0.51 0.30 -11.04
N ALA A 56 0.60 1.09 -9.97
CA ALA A 56 1.86 1.29 -9.23
C ALA A 56 1.71 1.09 -7.71
N HIS A 57 0.50 1.31 -7.19
CA HIS A 57 0.15 1.24 -5.78
C HIS A 57 -1.08 0.36 -5.59
N VAL A 58 -1.19 -0.22 -4.40
CA VAL A 58 -2.32 -1.05 -3.99
C VAL A 58 -2.94 -0.53 -2.71
N ASP A 59 -4.27 -0.38 -2.73
CA ASP A 59 -5.09 -0.19 -1.55
C ASP A 59 -5.79 -1.48 -1.13
N ILE A 60 -5.90 -1.68 0.18
CA ILE A 60 -6.75 -2.72 0.75
C ILE A 60 -8.10 -2.10 1.05
N VAL A 61 -9.11 -2.49 0.29
CA VAL A 61 -10.47 -1.99 0.38
C VAL A 61 -11.31 -2.93 1.24
N VAL A 62 -11.74 -2.44 2.40
CA VAL A 62 -12.52 -3.20 3.38
C VAL A 62 -13.91 -2.61 3.53
N PRO A 63 -14.92 -3.40 3.91
CA PRO A 63 -16.22 -2.84 4.27
C PRO A 63 -16.05 -1.80 5.37
N LEU A 64 -16.77 -0.69 5.24
CA LEU A 64 -16.73 0.39 6.22
C LEU A 64 -17.17 -0.13 7.59
N ARG A 65 -18.13 -1.07 7.60
CA ARG A 65 -18.61 -1.75 8.80
C ARG A 65 -18.74 -3.26 8.56
N ALA A 66 -18.01 -4.06 9.33
CA ALA A 66 -18.12 -5.51 9.32
C ALA A 66 -17.55 -6.12 10.62
N PHE A 67 -18.15 -7.22 11.09
CA PHE A 67 -17.66 -7.99 12.25
C PHE A 67 -17.33 -7.16 13.50
N GLY A 68 -18.14 -6.12 13.77
CA GLY A 68 -17.97 -5.24 14.94
C GLY A 68 -16.93 -4.12 14.74
N VAL A 69 -16.32 -4.02 13.57
CA VAL A 69 -15.43 -2.92 13.19
C VAL A 69 -16.26 -1.82 12.53
N ASP A 70 -16.03 -0.57 12.93
CA ASP A 70 -16.54 0.63 12.27
C ASP A 70 -15.36 1.56 11.91
N TRP A 71 -15.08 1.69 10.62
CA TRP A 71 -14.04 2.59 10.11
C TRP A 71 -14.49 4.06 10.07
N ALA A 72 -15.79 4.37 10.00
CA ALA A 72 -16.23 5.75 10.08
C ALA A 72 -15.91 6.35 11.46
N ALA A 73 -16.05 5.56 12.52
CA ALA A 73 -15.66 5.95 13.87
C ALA A 73 -14.13 6.16 14.02
N GLU A 74 -13.32 5.46 13.22
CA GLU A 74 -11.86 5.55 13.24
C GLU A 74 -11.35 6.89 12.71
N PHE A 75 -11.97 7.41 11.65
CA PHE A 75 -11.50 8.61 10.94
C PHE A 75 -11.97 9.91 11.57
N GLY A 76 -13.07 9.86 12.34
CA GLY A 76 -13.71 11.04 12.89
C GLY A 76 -14.44 11.88 11.83
N PRO A 77 -15.30 12.81 12.25
CA PRO A 77 -16.21 13.53 11.37
C PRO A 77 -15.52 14.53 10.42
N ALA A 78 -14.31 14.99 10.77
CA ALA A 78 -13.60 16.02 10.02
C ALA A 78 -12.78 15.48 8.84
N ALA A 79 -12.55 14.16 8.76
CA ALA A 79 -11.67 13.57 7.75
C ALA A 79 -12.22 13.71 6.33
N PHE A 80 -13.53 13.60 6.15
CA PHE A 80 -14.20 13.61 4.85
C PHE A 80 -15.25 14.73 4.78
N PRO A 81 -14.84 15.99 4.56
CA PRO A 81 -15.76 17.13 4.63
C PRO A 81 -16.72 17.25 3.43
N PHE A 82 -16.52 16.47 2.36
CA PHE A 82 -17.29 16.59 1.11
C PHE A 82 -18.17 15.38 0.80
N VAL A 83 -18.05 14.31 1.57
CA VAL A 83 -18.84 13.09 1.42
C VAL A 83 -19.30 12.65 2.79
N ASP A 84 -20.53 12.13 2.89
CA ASP A 84 -21.02 11.54 4.13
C ASP A 84 -20.39 10.15 4.32
N PRO A 85 -19.53 9.93 5.34
CA PRO A 85 -18.98 8.61 5.59
C PRO A 85 -20.06 7.56 5.89
N ALA A 86 -21.22 7.95 6.41
CA ALA A 86 -22.31 7.01 6.67
C ALA A 86 -22.91 6.43 5.38
N ALA A 87 -22.79 7.13 4.25
CA ALA A 87 -23.27 6.68 2.94
C ALA A 87 -22.26 5.78 2.19
N ALA A 88 -21.03 5.66 2.68
CA ALA A 88 -20.02 4.79 2.08
C ALA A 88 -20.20 3.33 2.52
N SER A 89 -19.99 2.41 1.58
CA SER A 89 -20.01 0.97 1.88
C SER A 89 -18.64 0.42 2.23
N HIS A 90 -17.57 0.99 1.66
CA HIS A 90 -16.20 0.53 1.83
C HIS A 90 -15.23 1.69 2.02
N VAL A 91 -14.05 1.36 2.56
CA VAL A 91 -12.90 2.25 2.61
C VAL A 91 -11.67 1.54 2.06
N GLY A 92 -10.99 2.19 1.11
CA GLY A 92 -9.65 1.83 0.66
C GLY A 92 -8.60 2.40 1.60
N ILE A 93 -7.63 1.58 1.98
CA ILE A 93 -6.53 1.97 2.86
C ILE A 93 -5.21 1.66 2.18
N GLY A 94 -4.45 2.71 1.92
CA GLY A 94 -3.09 2.69 1.39
C GLY A 94 -2.09 3.26 2.38
N TRP A 95 -0.83 2.85 2.27
CA TRP A 95 0.29 3.42 3.03
C TRP A 95 1.42 3.74 2.07
N GLY A 96 2.15 4.83 2.30
CA GLY A 96 3.39 5.06 1.58
C GLY A 96 4.16 6.28 2.06
N ASP A 97 5.18 6.67 1.29
CA ASP A 97 6.05 7.77 1.65
C ASP A 97 5.27 9.09 1.78
N ARG A 98 5.45 9.75 2.92
CA ARG A 98 4.71 10.96 3.27
C ARG A 98 4.96 12.08 2.26
N GLU A 99 6.22 12.36 1.96
CA GLU A 99 6.57 13.47 1.07
C GLU A 99 6.19 13.17 -0.38
N PHE A 100 6.28 11.91 -0.80
CA PHE A 100 5.83 11.48 -2.12
C PHE A 100 4.33 11.73 -2.29
N TYR A 101 3.49 11.26 -1.36
CA TYR A 101 2.04 11.49 -1.44
C TYR A 101 1.68 12.98 -1.42
N LEU A 102 2.24 13.75 -0.49
CA LEU A 102 1.83 15.15 -0.34
C LEU A 102 2.32 16.06 -1.47
N ASN A 103 3.40 15.69 -2.16
CA ASN A 103 4.04 16.53 -3.17
C ASN A 103 4.03 15.92 -4.58
N THR A 104 3.46 14.73 -4.79
CA THR A 104 3.32 14.08 -6.10
C THR A 104 1.87 13.61 -6.35
N PRO A 105 0.88 14.52 -6.38
CA PRO A 105 -0.52 14.11 -6.56
C PRO A 105 -0.80 13.44 -7.90
N THR A 106 -0.06 13.82 -8.95
CA THR A 106 -0.22 13.26 -10.29
C THR A 106 1.05 12.58 -10.79
N TRP A 107 0.88 11.58 -11.67
CA TRP A 107 2.01 10.90 -12.33
C TRP A 107 2.90 11.85 -13.14
N ALA A 108 2.35 12.96 -13.63
CA ALA A 108 3.11 13.99 -14.36
C ALA A 108 4.12 14.73 -13.47
N GLU A 109 3.93 14.70 -12.15
CA GLU A 109 4.79 15.36 -11.16
C GLU A 109 5.87 14.42 -10.60
N LEU A 110 5.89 13.16 -11.05
CA LEU A 110 6.91 12.20 -10.67
C LEU A 110 8.25 12.63 -11.27
N THR A 111 9.25 12.80 -10.40
CA THR A 111 10.63 13.02 -10.81
C THR A 111 11.52 11.90 -10.27
N PRO A 112 12.62 11.55 -10.96
CA PRO A 112 13.58 10.58 -10.44
C PRO A 112 14.10 10.95 -9.04
N GLY A 113 14.30 12.25 -8.76
CA GLY A 113 14.72 12.71 -7.44
C GLY A 113 13.72 12.41 -6.32
N ARG A 114 12.42 12.62 -6.58
CA ARG A 114 11.35 12.28 -5.62
C ARG A 114 11.26 10.77 -5.39
N ALA A 115 11.35 9.97 -6.46
CA ALA A 115 11.36 8.51 -6.35
C ALA A 115 12.56 8.00 -5.54
N LEU A 116 13.77 8.49 -5.84
CA LEU A 116 14.98 8.13 -5.09
C LEU A 116 14.90 8.57 -3.63
N THR A 117 14.35 9.75 -3.36
CA THR A 117 14.14 10.24 -1.98
C THR A 117 13.20 9.32 -1.22
N ALA A 118 12.06 8.94 -1.80
CA ALA A 118 11.15 7.99 -1.17
C ALA A 118 11.83 6.62 -0.89
N LEU A 119 12.63 6.12 -1.83
CA LEU A 119 13.26 4.79 -1.72
C LEU A 119 14.42 4.73 -0.73
N PHE A 120 15.18 5.82 -0.55
CA PHE A 120 16.45 5.81 0.17
C PHE A 120 16.57 6.84 1.30
N ALA A 121 15.69 7.84 1.35
CA ALA A 121 15.76 8.96 2.29
C ALA A 121 14.36 9.40 2.79
N SER A 122 13.43 8.44 2.90
CA SER A 122 12.09 8.68 3.45
C SER A 122 12.17 9.27 4.86
N LYS A 123 11.37 10.30 5.11
CA LYS A 123 11.28 10.97 6.43
C LYS A 123 10.07 10.55 7.25
N GLY A 124 9.28 9.62 6.73
CA GLY A 124 8.05 9.17 7.35
C GLY A 124 7.06 8.67 6.31
N ALA A 125 5.97 8.11 6.81
CA ALA A 125 4.92 7.59 5.98
C ALA A 125 3.57 8.24 6.32
N LEU A 126 2.62 8.06 5.42
CA LEU A 126 1.24 8.41 5.65
C LEU A 126 0.32 7.26 5.25
N ILE A 127 -0.91 7.32 5.76
CA ILE A 127 -2.02 6.48 5.33
C ILE A 127 -2.94 7.32 4.45
N HIS A 128 -3.29 6.78 3.29
CA HIS A 128 -4.33 7.30 2.41
C HIS A 128 -5.60 6.48 2.64
N ALA A 129 -6.70 7.16 2.96
CA ALA A 129 -8.02 6.56 3.10
C ALA A 129 -8.96 7.13 2.04
N THR A 130 -9.63 6.26 1.29
CA THR A 130 -10.60 6.64 0.26
C THR A 130 -11.93 5.98 0.54
N LEU A 131 -13.01 6.75 0.62
CA LEU A 131 -14.36 6.22 0.76
C LEU A 131 -14.94 5.79 -0.58
N TRP A 132 -15.58 4.62 -0.59
CA TRP A 132 -16.27 4.06 -1.74
C TRP A 132 -17.76 3.97 -1.43
N ALA A 133 -18.58 4.61 -2.27
CA ALA A 133 -20.03 4.56 -2.14
C ALA A 133 -20.54 3.10 -2.21
N GLU A 134 -20.07 2.35 -3.20
CA GLU A 134 -20.43 0.94 -3.43
C GLU A 134 -19.21 0.02 -3.34
N ALA A 135 -19.47 -1.29 -3.20
CA ALA A 135 -18.42 -2.29 -3.27
C ALA A 135 -17.68 -2.17 -4.62
N PRO A 136 -16.33 -2.18 -4.62
CA PRO A 136 -15.57 -2.21 -5.86
C PRO A 136 -16.00 -3.37 -6.76
N ARG A 137 -16.10 -3.11 -8.07
CA ARG A 137 -16.36 -4.17 -9.04
C ARG A 137 -15.10 -5.00 -9.25
N PRO A 138 -15.14 -6.34 -9.08
CA PRO A 138 -14.02 -7.20 -9.42
C PRO A 138 -13.57 -7.01 -10.88
N GLY A 139 -12.27 -7.07 -11.10
CA GLY A 139 -11.68 -6.88 -12.42
C GLY A 139 -10.16 -7.05 -12.42
N PRO A 140 -9.47 -6.72 -13.54
CA PRO A 140 -8.02 -6.84 -13.65
C PRO A 140 -7.27 -6.11 -12.54
N ASP A 141 -7.76 -4.91 -12.19
CA ASP A 141 -7.18 -4.01 -11.19
C ASP A 141 -7.80 -4.15 -9.80
N THR A 142 -8.81 -5.00 -9.62
CA THR A 142 -9.54 -5.15 -8.35
C THR A 142 -9.81 -6.62 -8.08
N ARG A 143 -9.09 -7.19 -7.11
CA ARG A 143 -9.20 -8.61 -6.75
C ARG A 143 -10.00 -8.79 -5.47
N PRO A 144 -11.12 -9.54 -5.48
CA PRO A 144 -11.88 -9.85 -4.27
C PRO A 144 -11.13 -10.90 -3.44
N VAL A 145 -11.14 -10.72 -2.12
CA VAL A 145 -10.60 -11.71 -1.18
C VAL A 145 -11.64 -11.99 -0.10
N THR A 146 -12.01 -13.25 0.04
CA THR A 146 -12.95 -13.70 1.08
C THR A 146 -12.18 -14.05 2.34
N LEU A 147 -12.54 -13.43 3.46
CA LEU A 147 -11.91 -13.67 4.76
C LEU A 147 -12.96 -14.16 5.77
N GLY A 148 -12.57 -15.11 6.61
CA GLY A 148 -13.29 -15.44 7.83
C GLY A 148 -13.19 -14.30 8.86
N GLU A 149 -14.04 -14.34 9.88
CA GLU A 149 -14.09 -13.28 10.90
C GLU A 149 -12.75 -13.09 11.63
N ALA A 150 -12.05 -14.17 11.96
CA ALA A 150 -10.75 -14.10 12.62
C ALA A 150 -9.68 -13.47 11.71
N GLN A 151 -9.64 -13.86 10.44
CA GLN A 151 -8.75 -13.31 9.42
C GLN A 151 -8.98 -11.80 9.23
N TYR A 152 -10.25 -11.40 9.09
CA TYR A 152 -10.61 -9.99 8.95
C TYR A 152 -10.21 -9.16 10.17
N ARG A 153 -10.43 -9.66 11.39
CA ARG A 153 -10.01 -8.95 12.61
C ARG A 153 -8.49 -8.81 12.73
N ARG A 154 -7.73 -9.82 12.30
CA ARG A 154 -6.26 -9.71 12.21
C ARG A 154 -5.85 -8.63 11.21
N LEU A 155 -6.45 -8.63 10.01
CA LEU A 155 -6.21 -7.62 8.99
C LEU A 155 -6.49 -6.21 9.52
N VAL A 156 -7.68 -5.98 10.09
CA VAL A 156 -8.07 -4.66 10.60
C VAL A 156 -7.11 -4.18 11.69
N ARG A 157 -6.73 -5.05 12.64
CA ARG A 157 -5.77 -4.70 13.68
C ARG A 157 -4.42 -4.26 13.07
N ASP A 158 -3.90 -5.01 12.11
CA ASP A 158 -2.61 -4.70 11.46
C ASP A 158 -2.70 -3.47 10.53
N LEU A 159 -3.87 -3.17 9.94
CA LEU A 159 -4.14 -1.92 9.22
C LEU A 159 -4.17 -0.73 10.20
N LYS A 160 -4.92 -0.84 11.30
CA LYS A 160 -5.03 0.22 12.33
C LYS A 160 -3.70 0.53 13.01
N ALA A 161 -2.80 -0.45 13.12
CA ALA A 161 -1.44 -0.26 13.62
C ALA A 161 -0.56 0.60 12.68
N GLY A 162 -0.98 0.80 11.43
CA GLY A 162 -0.32 1.70 10.49
C GLY A 162 -0.60 3.18 10.73
N PHE A 163 -1.64 3.53 11.49
CA PHE A 163 -2.00 4.92 11.78
C PHE A 163 -1.23 5.44 12.99
N ALA A 164 -0.59 6.58 12.85
CA ALA A 164 -0.09 7.33 13.99
C ALA A 164 -1.28 7.89 14.79
N ARG A 165 -1.17 7.84 16.12
CA ARG A 165 -2.23 8.24 17.04
C ARG A 165 -1.92 9.57 17.69
N ASP A 166 -2.95 10.37 17.94
CA ASP A 166 -2.86 11.55 18.78
C ASP A 166 -2.94 11.19 20.29
N GLY A 167 -2.88 12.19 21.15
CA GLY A 167 -2.96 12.00 22.60
C GLY A 167 -4.29 11.44 23.11
N ALA A 168 -5.34 11.47 22.29
CA ALA A 168 -6.65 10.89 22.60
C ALA A 168 -6.83 9.48 22.00
N GLY A 169 -5.83 8.95 21.29
CA GLY A 169 -5.88 7.65 20.63
C GLY A 169 -6.57 7.66 19.26
N ALA A 170 -6.94 8.82 18.73
CA ALA A 170 -7.53 8.94 17.39
C ALA A 170 -6.44 8.93 16.31
N ALA A 171 -6.82 8.54 15.08
CA ALA A 171 -5.91 8.62 13.94
C ALA A 171 -5.57 10.09 13.64
N ARG A 172 -4.27 10.40 13.52
CA ARG A 172 -3.82 11.79 13.36
C ARG A 172 -4.00 12.26 11.91
N LEU A 173 -5.06 13.02 11.67
CA LEU A 173 -5.41 13.58 10.36
C LEU A 173 -4.36 14.60 9.86
N ILE A 174 -4.01 14.53 8.58
CA ILE A 174 -3.23 15.55 7.85
C ILE A 174 -4.23 16.48 7.15
N ALA A 175 -4.63 17.54 7.84
CA ALA A 175 -5.61 18.48 7.31
C ALA A 175 -5.09 19.24 6.07
N GLY A 176 -6.00 19.59 5.15
CA GLY A 176 -5.70 20.43 3.99
C GLY A 176 -5.23 19.69 2.74
N TYR A 177 -4.88 18.40 2.84
CA TYR A 177 -4.45 17.57 1.70
C TYR A 177 -5.50 16.53 1.32
N ARG A 178 -5.68 16.31 0.01
CA ARG A 178 -6.55 15.27 -0.58
C ARG A 178 -6.26 15.15 -2.09
N TYR A 179 -6.54 13.99 -2.69
CA TYR A 179 -6.54 13.86 -4.15
C TYR A 179 -7.93 14.07 -4.75
N GLY A 180 -8.97 13.59 -4.06
CA GLY A 180 -10.37 13.77 -4.42
C GLY A 180 -11.27 14.09 -3.22
N PRO A 181 -12.58 14.25 -3.46
CA PRO A 181 -13.55 14.62 -2.42
C PRO A 181 -13.77 13.52 -1.38
N ALA A 182 -13.50 12.27 -1.74
CA ALA A 182 -13.67 11.09 -0.88
C ALA A 182 -12.37 10.66 -0.19
N ASP A 183 -11.30 11.45 -0.29
CA ASP A 183 -9.98 11.11 0.25
C ASP A 183 -9.66 11.87 1.53
N ALA A 184 -8.95 11.18 2.42
CA ALA A 184 -8.31 11.74 3.59
C ALA A 184 -6.90 11.15 3.76
N PHE A 185 -5.99 11.97 4.29
CA PHE A 185 -4.65 11.53 4.64
C PHE A 185 -4.45 11.56 6.15
N PHE A 186 -3.80 10.54 6.68
CA PHE A 186 -3.44 10.43 8.09
C PHE A 186 -1.95 10.19 8.23
N GLU A 187 -1.36 10.69 9.31
CA GLU A 187 0.03 10.39 9.65
C GLU A 187 0.19 8.88 9.86
N GLY A 188 1.21 8.30 9.22
CA GLY A 188 1.47 6.87 9.22
C GLY A 188 2.64 6.50 10.13
N VAL A 189 2.65 5.26 10.61
CA VAL A 189 3.77 4.69 11.36
C VAL A 189 4.79 4.09 10.39
N GLY A 190 6.07 4.36 10.64
CA GLY A 190 7.20 3.80 9.90
C GLY A 190 7.75 4.74 8.82
N THR A 191 8.68 4.21 8.03
CA THR A 191 9.40 4.93 6.97
C THR A 191 9.43 4.07 5.71
N TYR A 192 9.23 4.69 4.55
CA TYR A 192 9.27 4.02 3.25
C TYR A 192 10.71 3.66 2.88
N SER A 193 10.91 2.58 2.14
CA SER A 193 12.19 2.27 1.52
C SER A 193 12.03 1.38 0.30
N ALA A 194 13.13 1.12 -0.40
CA ALA A 194 13.17 0.11 -1.46
C ALA A 194 12.81 -1.31 -0.98
N VAL A 195 12.86 -1.61 0.33
CA VAL A 195 12.45 -2.93 0.85
C VAL A 195 11.01 -2.88 1.36
N LEU A 196 10.67 -1.84 2.13
CA LEU A 196 9.32 -1.60 2.65
C LEU A 196 8.62 -0.55 1.79
N THR A 197 8.10 -1.00 0.65
CA THR A 197 7.28 -0.17 -0.25
C THR A 197 5.82 -0.18 0.19
N CYS A 198 4.98 0.60 -0.49
CA CYS A 198 3.53 0.61 -0.28
C CYS A 198 2.90 -0.76 -0.54
N ASN A 199 3.32 -1.41 -1.63
CA ASN A 199 2.85 -2.74 -1.99
C ASN A 199 3.32 -3.78 -0.98
N GLU A 200 4.59 -3.75 -0.55
CA GLU A 200 5.05 -4.70 0.47
C GLU A 200 4.33 -4.48 1.81
N TRP A 201 4.08 -3.22 2.17
CA TRP A 201 3.30 -2.89 3.37
C TRP A 201 1.92 -3.54 3.31
N ALA A 202 1.21 -3.44 2.18
CA ALA A 202 -0.10 -4.06 1.97
C ALA A 202 -0.01 -5.60 1.97
N ALA A 203 0.95 -6.16 1.22
CA ALA A 203 1.19 -7.60 1.14
C ALA A 203 1.46 -8.22 2.51
N ALA A 204 2.28 -7.57 3.34
CA ALA A 204 2.55 -8.04 4.70
C ALA A 204 1.29 -8.08 5.58
N ARG A 205 0.35 -7.13 5.42
CA ARG A 205 -0.95 -7.17 6.14
C ARG A 205 -1.82 -8.32 5.66
N LEU A 206 -1.93 -8.49 4.34
CA LEU A 206 -2.70 -9.59 3.73
C LEU A 206 -2.14 -10.95 4.18
N ARG A 207 -0.82 -11.11 4.15
CA ARG A 207 -0.13 -12.33 4.61
C ARG A 207 -0.39 -12.64 6.09
N LYS A 208 -0.34 -11.63 6.97
CA LYS A 208 -0.71 -11.80 8.40
C LYS A 208 -2.19 -12.16 8.61
N ALA A 209 -3.05 -11.78 7.67
CA ALA A 209 -4.45 -12.16 7.65
C ALA A 209 -4.70 -13.57 7.06
N GLY A 210 -3.64 -14.28 6.62
CA GLY A 210 -3.75 -15.63 6.06
C GLY A 210 -4.02 -15.66 4.55
N VAL A 211 -3.94 -14.51 3.87
CA VAL A 211 -4.08 -14.42 2.41
C VAL A 211 -2.78 -14.89 1.75
N PRO A 212 -2.83 -15.73 0.70
CA PRO A 212 -1.65 -16.39 0.12
C PRO A 212 -0.86 -15.48 -0.83
N VAL A 213 -0.43 -14.31 -0.35
CA VAL A 213 0.46 -13.41 -1.10
C VAL A 213 1.92 -13.76 -0.83
N GLY A 214 2.80 -13.40 -1.77
CA GLY A 214 4.24 -13.66 -1.67
C GLY A 214 4.90 -13.13 -0.39
N ILE A 215 6.07 -13.69 -0.07
CA ILE A 215 6.85 -13.29 1.12
C ILE A 215 7.42 -11.88 1.02
N TRP A 216 7.60 -11.38 -0.22
CA TRP A 216 8.03 -10.02 -0.50
C TRP A 216 7.48 -9.54 -1.85
N SER A 217 6.69 -8.47 -1.85
CA SER A 217 5.95 -7.94 -3.01
C SER A 217 6.10 -6.42 -3.12
N PRO A 218 7.27 -5.91 -3.55
CA PRO A 218 7.49 -4.47 -3.64
C PRO A 218 6.67 -3.79 -4.75
N PHE A 219 6.10 -4.57 -5.67
CA PHE A 219 5.30 -4.13 -6.81
C PHE A 219 3.88 -4.72 -6.77
N PRO A 220 2.87 -4.05 -7.38
CA PRO A 220 1.48 -4.51 -7.34
C PRO A 220 1.31 -5.91 -7.95
N PHE A 221 2.01 -6.24 -9.03
CA PHE A 221 1.87 -7.54 -9.71
C PHE A 221 2.11 -8.73 -8.78
N GLY A 222 3.01 -8.59 -7.79
CA GLY A 222 3.33 -9.67 -6.86
C GLY A 222 2.20 -9.97 -5.88
N ILE A 223 1.32 -8.99 -5.64
CA ILE A 223 0.09 -9.17 -4.88
C ILE A 223 -1.00 -9.70 -5.81
N MET A 224 -1.21 -9.01 -6.94
CA MET A 224 -2.35 -9.23 -7.83
C MET A 224 -2.35 -10.58 -8.55
N TRP A 225 -1.18 -11.16 -8.85
CA TRP A 225 -1.10 -12.50 -9.45
C TRP A 225 -1.66 -13.57 -8.50
N ASN A 226 -1.47 -13.40 -7.20
CA ASN A 226 -1.86 -14.41 -6.21
C ASN A 226 -3.36 -14.37 -5.85
N LEU A 227 -4.15 -13.45 -6.43
CA LEU A 227 -5.54 -13.16 -6.06
C LEU A 227 -6.54 -13.30 -7.22
#